data_AF-I4EYS6-F1
#
_entry.id   AF-I4EYS6-F1
#
_cell.length_a   1.000
_cell.length_b   1.000
_cell.length_c   1.000
_cell.angle_alpha   90.00
_cell.angle_beta   90.00
_cell.angle_gamma   90.00
#
_symmetry.space_group_name_H-M   'P 1'
#
loop_
_entity.id
_entity.type
_entity.pdbx_description
1 polymer ?
#
loop_
_entity_poly.entity_id
_entity_poly.type
_entity_poly.pdbx_seq_one_letter_code
_entity_poly.pdbx_strand_id
1 'polypeptide(L)'
;MRASGRAYTIVRPGWFDANDADQLNLVMLQGDRRWAGSPADGVVSRRQIAQVLITSLTSAAGDRKTLELVAEHGPAPINLDPLFAALQADPVDALDAVLDTDNMPPAAEPNRVRAELDAVRARRG
;
A
#
# COMPACT_ATOMS: atom_id res chain seq x y z
N MET A 1 4.27 8.15 8.29
CA MET A 1 5.11 7.56 7.22
C MET A 1 5.16 8.45 5.99
N ARG A 2 4.06 8.66 5.24
CA ARG A 2 4.05 9.51 4.03
C ARG A 2 4.51 10.95 4.28
N ALA A 3 4.00 11.55 5.35
CA ALA A 3 4.40 12.88 5.83
C ALA A 3 5.84 12.98 6.38
N SER A 4 6.68 11.94 6.29
CA SER A 4 8.06 11.97 6.82
C SER A 4 9.11 12.45 5.82
N GLY A 5 8.79 12.46 4.52
CA GLY A 5 9.76 12.81 3.46
C GLY A 5 10.79 11.72 3.15
N ARG A 6 10.70 10.55 3.80
CA ARG A 6 11.54 9.38 3.51
C ARG A 6 10.98 8.60 2.32
N ALA A 7 11.83 7.82 1.65
CA ALA A 7 11.37 6.80 0.71
C ALA A 7 10.48 5.78 1.44
N TYR A 8 9.42 5.32 0.79
CA TYR A 8 8.51 4.34 1.37
C TYR A 8 7.77 3.53 0.31
N THR A 9 7.39 2.32 0.73
CA THR A 9 6.35 1.51 0.11
C THR A 9 5.44 1.04 1.23
N ILE A 10 4.13 1.21 1.08
CA ILE A 10 3.12 0.79 2.06
C ILE A 10 2.30 -0.33 1.42
N VAL A 11 2.38 -1.52 1.99
CA VAL A 11 1.64 -2.70 1.54
C VAL A 11 0.44 -2.91 2.46
N ARG A 12 -0.76 -2.90 1.90
CA ARG A 12 -2.05 -3.22 2.53
C ARG A 12 -2.48 -4.62 2.07
N PRO A 13 -2.00 -5.69 2.72
CA PRO A 13 -2.31 -7.05 2.29
C PRO A 13 -3.79 -7.40 2.50
N GLY A 14 -4.34 -8.24 1.62
CA GLY A 14 -5.63 -8.90 1.80
C GLY A 14 -5.60 -9.93 2.93
N TRP A 15 -6.53 -10.89 2.91
CA TRP A 15 -6.66 -11.91 3.97
C TRP A 15 -5.48 -12.89 3.97
N PHE A 16 -4.86 -13.07 5.15
CA PHE A 16 -3.61 -13.83 5.25
C PHE A 16 -3.89 -15.33 5.21
N ASP A 17 -3.18 -16.03 4.33
CA ASP A 17 -3.15 -17.49 4.22
C ASP A 17 -4.56 -18.12 4.03
N ALA A 18 -5.52 -17.33 3.54
CA ALA A 18 -6.83 -17.77 3.09
C ALA A 18 -6.84 -18.10 1.58
N ASN A 19 -5.66 -18.21 0.97
CA ASN A 19 -5.47 -18.48 -0.44
C ASN A 19 -5.35 -19.98 -0.74
N ASP A 20 -5.81 -20.37 -1.92
CA ASP A 20 -5.57 -21.70 -2.48
C ASP A 20 -4.13 -21.86 -2.98
N ALA A 21 -3.74 -23.12 -3.23
CA ALA A 21 -2.38 -23.47 -3.62
C ALA A 21 -1.95 -22.89 -4.98
N ASP A 22 -2.90 -22.60 -5.87
CA ASP A 22 -2.67 -22.05 -7.21
C ASP A 22 -2.97 -20.54 -7.31
N GLN A 23 -3.32 -19.88 -6.19
CA GLN A 23 -3.42 -18.42 -6.11
C GLN A 23 -2.05 -17.79 -5.94
N LEU A 24 -1.25 -17.85 -7.01
CA LEU A 24 0.13 -17.39 -7.00
C LEU A 24 0.34 -16.08 -7.76
N ASN A 25 -0.59 -15.70 -8.63
CA ASN A 25 -0.50 -14.49 -9.45
C ASN A 25 -0.75 -13.24 -8.59
N LEU A 26 0.29 -12.45 -8.31
CA LEU A 26 0.18 -11.25 -7.49
C LEU A 26 -0.48 -10.11 -8.26
N VAL A 27 -1.46 -9.49 -7.61
CA VAL A 27 -2.17 -8.31 -8.12
C VAL A 27 -2.00 -7.18 -7.11
N MET A 28 -1.58 -6.01 -7.62
CA MET A 28 -1.44 -4.78 -6.85
C MET A 28 -2.57 -3.82 -7.21
N LEU A 29 -3.36 -3.40 -6.23
CA LEU A 29 -4.53 -2.54 -6.41
C LEU A 29 -4.37 -1.22 -5.63
N GLN A 30 -5.27 -0.26 -5.90
CA GLN A 30 -5.32 1.04 -5.20
C GLN A 30 -6.75 1.54 -5.05
N GLY A 31 -6.96 2.32 -3.99
CA GLY A 31 -8.19 3.06 -3.70
C GLY A 31 -9.20 2.30 -2.85
N ASP A 32 -8.79 1.19 -2.23
CA ASP A 32 -9.52 0.40 -1.24
C ASP A 32 -10.96 0.12 -1.68
N ARG A 33 -11.13 -0.56 -2.81
CA ARG A 33 -12.47 -0.71 -3.45
C ARG A 33 -13.21 -1.99 -3.06
N ARG A 34 -12.64 -2.80 -2.16
CA ARG A 34 -13.14 -4.13 -1.80
C ARG A 34 -13.43 -4.17 -0.30
N TRP A 35 -14.72 -4.16 0.05
CA TRP A 35 -15.21 -4.03 1.43
C TRP A 35 -16.24 -5.09 1.85
N ALA A 36 -16.18 -6.28 1.27
CA ALA A 36 -17.03 -7.40 1.64
C ALA A 36 -16.81 -7.87 3.09
N GLY A 37 -15.69 -7.50 3.72
CA GLY A 37 -15.34 -7.91 5.08
C GLY A 37 -15.06 -9.41 5.18
N SER A 38 -14.63 -10.03 4.07
CA SER A 38 -14.42 -11.48 3.96
C SER A 38 -13.30 -11.77 2.96
N PRO A 39 -12.79 -13.02 2.88
CA PRO A 39 -11.78 -13.41 1.90
C PRO A 39 -12.11 -13.07 0.44
N ALA A 40 -13.38 -12.79 0.12
CA ALA A 40 -13.78 -12.27 -1.19
C ALA A 40 -13.14 -10.92 -1.55
N ASP A 41 -12.65 -10.14 -0.57
CA ASP A 41 -11.89 -8.91 -0.82
C ASP A 41 -10.50 -9.20 -1.42
N GLY A 42 -10.06 -10.45 -1.32
CA GLY A 42 -8.79 -10.94 -1.83
C GLY A 42 -7.93 -11.51 -0.71
N VAL A 43 -7.08 -12.44 -1.11
CA VAL A 43 -6.29 -13.29 -0.22
C VAL A 43 -4.83 -13.21 -0.61
N VAL A 44 -3.91 -13.44 0.32
CA VAL A 44 -2.49 -13.48 0.02
C VAL A 44 -1.76 -14.30 1.08
N SER A 45 -0.75 -15.07 0.69
CA SER A 45 0.08 -15.81 1.64
C SER A 45 1.12 -14.91 2.29
N ARG A 46 1.54 -15.23 3.53
CA ARG A 46 2.67 -14.55 4.19
C ARG A 46 3.97 -14.62 3.37
N ARG A 47 4.17 -15.70 2.61
CA ARG A 47 5.33 -15.86 1.71
C ARG A 47 5.32 -14.79 0.61
N GLN A 48 4.16 -14.56 0.00
CA GLN A 48 4.00 -13.53 -1.03
C GLN A 48 4.15 -12.12 -0.45
N ILE A 49 3.60 -11.86 0.74
CA ILE A 49 3.82 -10.58 1.44
C ILE A 49 5.33 -10.34 1.65
N ALA A 50 6.05 -11.34 2.17
CA ALA A 50 7.49 -11.24 2.39
C ALA A 50 8.25 -10.99 1.08
N GLN A 51 7.86 -11.65 -0.02
CA GLN A 51 8.44 -11.43 -1.34
C GLN A 51 8.28 -9.97 -1.79
N VAL A 52 7.07 -9.40 -1.70
CA VAL A 52 6.80 -8.01 -2.08
C VAL A 52 7.58 -7.02 -1.20
N LEU A 53 7.60 -7.24 0.12
CA LEU A 53 8.34 -6.38 1.06
C LEU A 53 9.84 -6.39 0.80
N ILE A 54 10.43 -7.55 0.50
CA ILE A 54 11.86 -7.65 0.17
C ILE A 54 12.15 -6.95 -1.15
N THR A 55 11.34 -7.20 -2.19
CA THR A 55 11.55 -6.57 -3.51
C THR A 55 11.37 -5.05 -3.44
N SER A 56 10.45 -4.53 -2.63
CA SER A 56 10.25 -3.07 -2.49
C SER A 56 11.46 -2.34 -1.92
N LEU A 57 12.36 -3.02 -1.20
CA LEU A 57 13.58 -2.39 -0.67
C LEU A 57 14.56 -1.98 -1.77
N THR A 58 14.51 -2.65 -2.92
CA THR A 58 15.47 -2.44 -4.03
C THR A 58 14.82 -1.97 -5.32
N SER A 59 13.49 -1.98 -5.40
CA SER A 59 12.73 -1.53 -6.57
C SER A 59 12.52 -0.02 -6.54
N ALA A 60 13.15 0.71 -7.47
CA ALA A 60 12.87 2.13 -7.65
C ALA A 60 11.41 2.39 -8.04
N ALA A 61 10.76 1.43 -8.71
CA ALA A 61 9.34 1.52 -9.06
C ALA A 61 8.42 1.46 -7.83
N GLY A 62 8.90 0.88 -6.72
CA GLY A 62 8.18 0.80 -5.45
C GLY A 62 8.17 2.09 -4.63
N ASP A 63 8.94 3.12 -5.01
CA ASP A 63 9.00 4.37 -4.25
C ASP A 63 7.68 5.15 -4.30
N ARG A 64 7.29 5.68 -3.13
CA ARG A 64 6.04 6.38 -2.86
C ARG A 64 4.80 5.61 -3.32
N LYS A 65 4.82 4.28 -3.23
CA LYS A 65 3.65 3.46 -3.54
C LYS A 65 2.91 3.07 -2.27
N THR A 66 1.61 3.30 -2.27
CA THR A 66 0.68 2.53 -1.45
C THR A 66 -0.07 1.57 -2.34
N LEU A 67 -0.09 0.30 -1.95
CA LEU A 67 -0.73 -0.75 -2.71
C LEU A 67 -1.53 -1.68 -1.80
N GLU A 68 -2.68 -2.13 -2.29
CA GLU A 68 -3.35 -3.32 -1.80
C GLU A 68 -2.73 -4.54 -2.48
N LEU A 69 -2.47 -5.60 -1.71
CA LEU A 69 -1.83 -6.82 -2.22
C LEU A 69 -2.74 -8.03 -2.07
N VAL A 70 -3.09 -8.65 -3.19
CA VAL A 70 -3.86 -9.90 -3.26
C VAL A 70 -3.20 -10.87 -4.25
N ALA A 71 -3.60 -12.12 -4.20
CA ALA A 71 -3.19 -13.17 -5.12
C ALA A 71 -4.41 -13.81 -5.78
N GLU A 72 -4.35 -13.95 -7.09
CA GLU A 72 -5.39 -14.59 -7.91
C GLU A 72 -4.87 -15.92 -8.47
N HIS A 73 -5.78 -16.76 -8.95
CA HIS A 73 -5.41 -18.02 -9.60
C HIS A 73 -4.52 -17.74 -10.82
N GLY A 74 -3.41 -18.46 -10.91
CA GLY A 74 -2.46 -18.33 -12.00
C GLY A 74 -1.01 -18.39 -11.54
N PRO A 75 -0.06 -18.33 -12.49
CA PRO A 75 1.36 -18.44 -12.18
C PRO A 75 1.87 -17.24 -11.39
N ALA A 76 2.88 -17.47 -10.54
CA ALA A 76 3.58 -16.39 -9.87
C ALA A 76 4.32 -15.50 -10.88
N PRO A 77 4.30 -14.15 -10.71
CA PRO A 77 5.12 -13.27 -11.53
C PRO A 77 6.61 -13.48 -11.25
N ILE A 78 7.41 -13.43 -12.31
CA ILE A 78 8.88 -13.59 -12.22
C ILE A 78 9.56 -12.25 -11.85
N ASN A 79 8.92 -11.12 -12.17
CA ASN A 79 9.40 -9.77 -11.86
C ASN A 79 8.24 -8.92 -11.32
N LEU A 80 8.47 -8.21 -10.22
CA LEU A 80 7.47 -7.35 -9.58
C LEU A 80 7.57 -5.88 -10.01
N ASP A 81 8.67 -5.44 -10.62
CA ASP A 81 8.84 -4.04 -11.03
C ASP A 81 7.71 -3.54 -11.95
N PRO A 82 7.23 -4.30 -12.95
CA PRO A 82 6.09 -3.88 -13.77
C PRO A 82 4.80 -3.69 -12.96
N LEU A 83 4.59 -4.50 -11.92
CA LEU A 83 3.41 -4.38 -11.05
C LEU A 83 3.48 -3.08 -10.23
N PHE A 84 4.64 -2.75 -9.66
CA PHE A 84 4.83 -1.47 -8.96
C PHE A 84 4.72 -0.26 -9.91
N ALA A 85 5.29 -0.37 -11.11
CA ALA A 85 5.31 0.70 -12.10
C ALA A 85 3.90 1.06 -12.62
N ALA A 86 2.98 0.09 -12.63
CA ALA A 86 1.59 0.29 -13.03
C ALA A 86 0.79 1.13 -12.02
N LEU A 87 1.26 1.26 -10.77
CA LEU A 87 0.60 2.02 -9.72
C LEU A 87 0.84 3.51 -9.85
N GLN A 88 -0.10 4.32 -9.39
CA GLN A 88 0.12 5.75 -9.19
C GLN A 88 0.99 5.96 -7.94
N ALA A 89 1.89 6.94 -7.98
CA ALA A 89 2.64 7.34 -6.80
C ALA A 89 1.77 8.23 -5.91
N ASP A 90 1.84 8.02 -4.60
CA ASP A 90 1.24 8.88 -3.60
C ASP A 90 1.76 10.32 -3.78
N PRO A 91 0.89 11.35 -3.77
CA PRO A 91 1.33 12.73 -3.93
C PRO A 91 2.35 13.11 -2.86
N VAL A 92 3.29 13.96 -3.23
CA VAL A 92 4.24 14.51 -2.26
C VAL A 92 3.43 15.27 -1.22
N ASP A 93 3.73 15.01 0.06
CA ASP A 93 3.14 15.67 1.24
C ASP A 93 1.66 15.38 1.54
N ALA A 94 1.04 14.48 0.79
CA ALA A 94 -0.27 13.93 1.14
C ALA A 94 -0.20 13.09 2.42
N LEU A 95 -1.29 13.13 3.20
CA LEU A 95 -1.49 12.24 4.35
C LEU A 95 -2.06 10.89 3.90
N ASP A 96 -3.01 10.94 2.98
CA ASP A 96 -3.67 9.78 2.39
C ASP A 96 -2.92 9.25 1.16
N ALA A 97 -3.20 7.99 0.79
CA ALA A 97 -2.66 7.43 -0.44
C ALA A 97 -3.35 7.98 -1.67
N VAL A 98 -2.71 7.84 -2.83
CA VAL A 98 -3.38 8.12 -4.10
C VAL A 98 -4.61 7.22 -4.28
N LEU A 99 -5.71 7.82 -4.74
CA LEU A 99 -7.01 7.17 -4.93
C LEU A 99 -7.74 6.71 -3.67
N ASP A 100 -7.20 6.95 -2.46
CA ASP A 100 -7.96 6.75 -1.23
C ASP A 100 -9.23 7.62 -1.28
N THR A 101 -10.34 7.08 -0.76
CA THR A 101 -11.59 7.84 -0.64
C THR A 101 -11.41 8.94 0.41
N ASP A 102 -11.96 10.12 0.14
CA ASP A 102 -11.95 11.25 1.07
C ASP A 102 -12.52 10.82 2.44
N ASN A 103 -11.72 11.05 3.48
CA ASN A 103 -12.04 10.69 4.85
C ASN A 103 -12.16 11.95 5.73
N MET A 104 -11.83 11.85 7.02
CA MET A 104 -11.85 12.97 7.96
C MET A 104 -10.96 14.13 7.46
N PRO A 105 -11.54 15.32 7.18
CA PRO A 105 -10.75 16.44 6.70
C PRO A 105 -9.71 16.88 7.74
N PRO A 106 -8.46 17.18 7.36
CA PRO A 106 -7.41 17.57 8.32
C PRO A 106 -7.75 18.80 9.19
N ALA A 107 -8.59 19.71 8.67
CA ALA A 107 -9.04 20.88 9.42
C ALA A 107 -10.04 20.53 10.55
N ALA A 108 -10.74 19.40 10.41
CA ALA A 108 -11.69 18.89 11.39
C ALA A 108 -11.04 18.00 12.46
N GLU A 109 -9.76 17.67 12.29
CA GLU A 109 -8.99 16.91 13.27
C GLU A 109 -8.84 17.66 14.60
N PRO A 110 -8.80 16.95 15.75
CA PRO A 110 -8.52 17.54 17.04
C PRO A 110 -7.22 18.36 17.05
N ASN A 111 -7.17 19.46 17.81
CA ASN A 111 -6.00 20.36 17.87
C ASN A 111 -4.68 19.62 18.10
N ARG A 112 -4.71 18.58 18.95
CA ARG A 112 -3.53 17.77 19.26
C ARG A 112 -3.00 17.05 18.01
N VAL A 113 -3.86 16.44 17.21
CA VAL A 113 -3.47 15.72 15.99
C VAL A 113 -2.85 16.68 14.99
N ARG A 114 -3.47 17.85 14.78
CA ARG A 114 -2.94 18.89 13.90
C ARG A 114 -1.55 19.37 14.32
N ALA A 115 -1.35 19.64 15.62
CA ALA A 115 -0.05 20.05 16.15
C ALA A 115 1.03 18.96 15.97
N GLU A 116 0.69 17.68 16.14
CA GLU A 116 1.61 16.56 15.93
C GLU A 116 2.00 16.41 14.44
N LEU A 117 1.04 16.58 13.51
CA LEU A 117 1.30 16.57 12.07
C LEU A 117 2.25 17.69 11.65
N ASP A 118 2.02 18.91 12.15
CA ASP A 118 2.89 20.07 11.87
C ASP A 118 4.30 19.85 12.42
N ALA A 119 4.42 19.26 13.61
CA ALA A 119 5.72 18.93 14.19
C ALA A 119 6.50 17.88 13.35
N VAL A 120 5.81 16.89 12.77
CA VAL A 120 6.44 15.92 11.85
C VAL A 120 6.90 16.61 10.57
N ARG A 121 6.07 17.49 10.01
CA ARG A 121 6.42 18.25 8.80
C ARG A 121 7.64 19.15 9.02
N ALA A 122 7.74 19.81 10.16
CA ALA A 122 8.87 20.68 10.50
C ALA A 122 10.22 19.94 10.60
N ARG A 123 10.20 18.63 10.89
CA ARG A 123 11.43 17.79 11.01
C ARG A 123 11.94 17.24 9.67
N ARG A 124 11.32 17.62 8.55
CA ARG A 124 11.75 17.23 7.20
C ARG A 124 12.94 18.02 6.67
N GLY A 125 13.35 19.09 7.37
CA GLY A 125 14.52 19.90 7.07
C GLY A 125 15.84 19.21 7.41
#